data_AF-A0A0N4UXA4-F1
#
_entry.id   AF-A0A0N4UXA4-F1
#
_cell.length_a   1.000
_cell.length_b   1.000
_cell.length_c   1.000
_cell.angle_alpha   90.00
_cell.angle_beta   90.00
_cell.angle_gamma   90.00
#
_symmetry.space_group_name_H-M   'P 1'
#
loop_
_entity.id
_entity.type
_entity.pdbx_description
1 polymer ?
#
loop_
_entity_poly.entity_id
_entity_poly.type
_entity_poly.pdbx_seq_one_letter_code
_entity_poly.pdbx_strand_id
1 'polypeptide(L)'
;MFSYLSPQCQHEGCSATIFVEDTKFLVCKQQLSHVSEYFRSFSLNEFSIVVSSFTHPPPATQFKWFLESIIQAPVLRDITDDTLETLMRLSKRFRAQGLEMRCVNKKAPMVALCWLNWVLKHKFDKATRNACLPRVATSSLTSLEEHRTMITEKLLADLFAAKLRALYAQAVNVFQTIHTMDHFHVDVDRCPRCGRCFIINNFKHHNLRSLVYLTHLRFCSFQAFYQCPHGLIPLNDRTSDCHCQVSLLAAQLTDLCIDRKDSYKQDDS
;
A
#
# COMPACT_ATOMS: atom_id res chain seq x y z
N MET A 1 -1.95 -18.15 30.08
CA MET A 1 -0.96 -17.06 30.27
C MET A 1 -0.13 -16.95 28.99
N PHE A 2 0.01 -15.74 28.43
CA PHE A 2 0.83 -15.48 27.26
C PHE A 2 2.04 -14.62 27.63
N SER A 3 3.23 -14.96 27.14
CA SER A 3 4.47 -14.21 27.39
C SER A 3 5.04 -13.66 26.10
N TYR A 4 5.20 -12.33 26.06
CA TYR A 4 5.79 -11.55 24.97
C TYR A 4 7.10 -10.88 25.41
N LEU A 5 7.68 -11.33 26.52
CA LEU A 5 8.99 -10.85 26.98
C LEU A 5 10.10 -11.40 26.10
N SER A 6 11.04 -10.55 25.73
CA SER A 6 12.35 -11.04 25.28
C SER A 6 13.12 -11.63 26.48
N PRO A 7 14.13 -12.49 26.24
CA PRO A 7 14.97 -13.04 27.31
C PRO A 7 15.63 -11.94 28.17
N GLN A 8 16.00 -10.81 27.55
CA GLN A 8 16.61 -9.67 28.23
C GLN A 8 15.63 -9.02 29.23
N CYS A 9 14.35 -8.93 28.87
CA CYS A 9 13.32 -8.35 29.72
C CYS A 9 13.05 -9.17 31.00
N GLN A 10 13.40 -10.46 31.03
CA GLN A 10 13.26 -11.29 32.22
C GLN A 10 14.34 -10.99 33.27
N HIS A 11 15.51 -10.51 32.85
CA HIS A 11 16.62 -10.16 33.74
C HIS A 11 16.55 -8.72 34.26
N GLU A 12 16.06 -7.79 33.43
CA GLU A 12 16.06 -6.34 33.75
C GLU A 12 14.84 -5.87 34.56
N GLY A 13 13.83 -6.74 34.77
CA GLY A 13 12.63 -6.37 35.53
C GLY A 13 11.71 -5.36 34.83
N CYS A 14 11.86 -5.15 33.52
CA CYS A 14 11.06 -4.21 32.72
C CYS A 14 9.70 -4.78 32.26
N SER A 15 9.17 -5.78 32.97
CA SER A 15 7.93 -6.48 32.63
C SER A 15 6.69 -5.78 33.20
N ALA A 16 5.60 -5.80 32.44
CA ALA A 16 4.26 -5.46 32.90
C ALA A 16 3.31 -6.64 32.69
N THR A 17 2.39 -6.82 33.63
CA THR A 17 1.30 -7.77 33.55
C THR A 17 0.03 -7.03 33.13
N ILE A 18 -0.62 -7.52 32.07
CA ILE A 18 -1.91 -7.03 31.62
C ILE A 18 -2.92 -8.16 31.75
N PHE A 19 -4.02 -7.89 32.45
CA PHE A 19 -5.17 -8.76 32.58
C PHE A 19 -6.24 -8.31 31.58
N VAL A 20 -6.70 -9.25 30.77
CA VAL A 20 -7.86 -9.10 29.89
C VAL A 20 -8.82 -10.20 30.29
N GLU A 21 -9.91 -9.82 30.96
CA GLU A 21 -10.80 -10.78 31.62
C GLU A 21 -9.98 -11.70 32.54
N ASP A 22 -10.10 -13.02 32.39
CA ASP A 22 -9.36 -14.01 33.19
C ASP A 22 -7.99 -14.39 32.57
N THR A 23 -7.56 -13.69 31.51
CA THR A 23 -6.34 -14.01 30.78
C THR A 23 -5.20 -13.05 31.12
N LYS A 24 -4.08 -13.61 31.57
CA LYS A 24 -2.83 -12.89 31.88
C LYS A 24 -1.89 -12.81 30.67
N PHE A 25 -1.45 -11.60 30.36
CA PHE A 25 -0.45 -11.25 29.34
C PHE A 25 0.78 -10.61 29.99
N LEU A 26 1.97 -11.15 29.73
CA LEU A 26 3.24 -10.61 30.22
C LEU A 26 4.00 -9.96 29.07
N VAL A 27 4.27 -8.66 29.19
CA VAL A 27 4.80 -7.82 28.09
C VAL A 27 5.93 -6.92 28.58
N CYS A 28 6.81 -6.50 27.68
CA CYS A 28 7.85 -5.53 28.00
C CYS A 28 7.23 -4.12 28.07
N LYS A 29 7.34 -3.47 29.24
CA LYS A 29 6.79 -2.13 29.50
C LYS A 29 7.34 -1.10 28.52
N GLN A 30 8.66 -1.10 28.31
CA GLN A 30 9.33 -0.15 27.41
C GLN A 30 8.87 -0.30 25.96
N GLN A 31 8.81 -1.54 25.44
CA GLN A 31 8.33 -1.79 24.08
C GLN A 31 6.88 -1.33 23.91
N LEU A 32 6.03 -1.63 24.89
CA LEU A 32 4.61 -1.27 24.82
C LEU A 32 4.40 0.25 24.90
N SER A 33 5.10 0.95 25.80
CA SER A 33 5.06 2.41 25.91
C SER A 33 5.68 3.13 24.70
N HIS A 34 6.57 2.46 23.96
CA HIS A 34 7.09 2.99 22.70
C HIS A 34 6.03 2.94 21.59
N VAL A 35 5.34 1.80 21.43
CA VAL A 35 4.38 1.59 20.33
C VAL A 35 2.97 2.11 20.61
N SER A 36 2.65 2.49 21.85
CA SER A 36 1.32 2.96 22.24
C SER A 36 1.39 4.07 23.28
N GLU A 37 0.78 5.20 22.97
CA GLU A 37 0.65 6.32 23.91
C GLU A 37 -0.22 5.96 25.12
N TYR A 38 -1.27 5.14 24.91
CA TYR A 38 -2.15 4.69 25.98
C TYR A 38 -1.38 3.93 27.07
N PHE A 39 -0.48 3.03 26.66
CA PHE A 39 0.33 2.28 27.61
C PHE A 39 1.55 3.06 28.13
N ARG A 40 1.86 4.24 27.58
CA ARG A 40 2.92 5.12 28.08
C ARG A 40 2.54 5.81 29.39
N SER A 41 1.25 6.11 29.60
CA SER A 41 0.78 6.74 30.83
C SER A 41 0.75 5.82 32.06
N PHE A 42 1.08 4.54 31.88
CA PHE A 42 1.00 3.54 32.94
C PHE A 42 2.28 3.48 33.79
N SER A 43 2.17 3.90 35.04
CA SER A 43 3.28 3.88 36.02
C SER A 43 3.42 2.55 36.75
N LEU A 44 2.33 1.80 36.96
CA LEU A 44 2.31 0.51 37.65
C LEU A 44 2.87 -0.66 36.79
N ASN A 45 2.93 -1.85 37.37
CA ASN A 45 3.39 -3.07 36.71
C ASN A 45 2.25 -4.08 36.47
N GLU A 46 1.04 -3.83 36.99
CA GLU A 46 -0.13 -4.68 36.78
C GLU A 46 -1.35 -3.85 36.40
N PHE A 47 -2.07 -4.26 35.36
CA PHE A 47 -3.22 -3.53 34.83
C PHE A 47 -4.32 -4.48 34.40
N SER A 48 -5.57 -4.13 34.68
CA SER A 48 -6.73 -4.75 34.03
C SER A 48 -7.28 -3.80 32.97
N ILE A 49 -7.49 -4.31 31.76
CA ILE A 49 -8.00 -3.52 30.65
C ILE A 49 -9.25 -4.16 30.04
N VAL A 50 -10.17 -3.30 29.62
CA VAL A 50 -11.31 -3.71 28.80
C VAL A 50 -10.92 -3.55 27.33
N VAL A 51 -10.98 -4.64 26.56
CA VAL A 51 -10.54 -4.67 25.16
C VAL A 51 -11.70 -4.43 24.21
N SER A 52 -12.84 -5.10 24.42
CA SER A 52 -14.05 -4.91 23.62
C SER A 52 -15.29 -5.40 24.36
N SER A 53 -16.47 -4.99 23.88
CA SER A 53 -17.76 -5.55 24.26
C SER A 53 -18.20 -6.73 23.36
N PHE A 54 -17.39 -7.11 22.37
CA PHE A 54 -17.71 -8.23 21.48
C PHE A 54 -17.37 -9.56 22.14
N THR A 55 -18.28 -10.52 22.02
CA THR A 55 -18.11 -11.88 22.54
C THR A 55 -17.32 -12.78 21.58
N HIS A 56 -17.36 -12.48 20.29
CA HIS A 56 -16.63 -13.22 19.25
C HIS A 56 -15.87 -12.27 18.32
N PRO A 57 -14.56 -12.48 18.11
CA PRO A 57 -13.69 -13.40 18.85
C PRO A 57 -13.52 -12.92 20.32
N PRO A 58 -13.15 -13.79 21.28
CA PRO A 58 -13.02 -13.41 22.68
C PRO A 58 -12.08 -12.21 22.90
N PRO A 59 -12.34 -11.31 23.87
CA PRO A 59 -11.49 -10.13 24.12
C PRO A 59 -10.02 -10.46 24.34
N ALA A 60 -9.70 -11.58 25.00
CA ALA A 60 -8.33 -12.07 25.13
C ALA A 60 -7.68 -12.40 23.77
N THR A 61 -8.42 -13.03 22.85
CA THR A 61 -7.94 -13.34 21.49
C THR A 61 -7.72 -12.08 20.67
N GLN A 62 -8.63 -11.12 20.77
CA GLN A 62 -8.48 -9.82 20.11
C GLN A 62 -7.22 -9.08 20.60
N PHE A 63 -7.00 -9.09 21.91
CA PHE A 63 -5.82 -8.45 22.49
C PHE A 63 -4.52 -9.17 22.11
N LYS A 64 -4.55 -10.50 22.04
CA LYS A 64 -3.45 -11.30 21.51
C LYS A 64 -3.06 -10.86 20.09
N TRP A 65 -4.02 -10.79 19.16
CA TRP A 65 -3.75 -10.33 17.79
C TRP A 65 -3.15 -8.92 17.74
N PHE A 66 -3.64 -8.02 18.60
CA PHE A 66 -3.11 -6.68 18.71
C PHE A 66 -1.66 -6.65 19.22
N LEU A 67 -1.34 -7.39 20.30
CA LEU A 67 0.03 -7.48 20.82
C LEU A 67 0.99 -8.10 19.80
N GLU A 68 0.56 -9.17 19.14
CA GLU A 68 1.32 -9.80 18.06
C GLU A 68 1.55 -8.84 16.90
N SER A 69 0.62 -7.91 16.66
CA SER A 69 0.73 -6.93 15.58
C SER A 69 1.68 -5.76 15.88
N ILE A 70 1.79 -5.34 17.14
CA ILE A 70 2.58 -4.16 17.54
C ILE A 70 3.97 -4.52 18.11
N ILE A 71 4.11 -5.65 18.81
CA ILE A 71 5.36 -6.05 19.48
C ILE A 71 6.19 -6.94 18.57
N GLN A 72 5.58 -8.02 18.07
CA GLN A 72 6.26 -8.91 17.15
C GLN A 72 6.17 -8.27 15.77
N ALA A 73 7.28 -8.20 15.02
CA ALA A 73 7.21 -7.78 13.62
C ALA A 73 6.47 -8.88 12.88
N PRO A 74 5.18 -8.73 12.57
CA PRO A 74 4.42 -9.91 12.27
C PRO A 74 4.50 -10.13 10.79
N VAL A 75 4.85 -11.35 10.47
CA VAL A 75 4.47 -12.00 9.23
C VAL A 75 2.94 -12.19 9.28
N LEU A 76 2.16 -11.09 9.26
CA LEU A 76 0.70 -11.10 9.08
C LEU A 76 0.39 -11.57 7.64
N ARG A 77 0.89 -12.73 7.21
CA ARG A 77 0.78 -13.19 5.82
C ARG A 77 -0.69 -13.18 5.38
N ASP A 78 -1.59 -13.56 6.29
CA ASP A 78 -3.02 -13.65 6.05
C ASP A 78 -3.79 -12.86 7.12
N ILE A 79 -4.23 -11.65 6.78
CA ILE A 79 -5.12 -10.85 7.64
C ILE A 79 -6.55 -11.21 7.23
N THR A 80 -7.30 -11.86 8.13
CA THR A 80 -8.75 -12.08 7.96
C THR A 80 -9.53 -10.79 8.26
N ASP A 81 -10.79 -10.71 7.82
CA ASP A 81 -11.66 -9.56 8.07
C ASP A 81 -11.82 -9.28 9.58
N ASP A 82 -12.04 -10.32 10.39
CA ASP A 82 -12.14 -10.22 11.85
C ASP A 82 -10.86 -9.65 12.48
N THR A 83 -9.70 -10.10 11.98
CA THR A 83 -8.40 -9.62 12.47
C THR A 83 -8.21 -8.17 12.06
N LEU A 84 -8.51 -7.82 10.82
CA LEU A 84 -8.39 -6.46 10.30
C LEU A 84 -9.25 -5.47 11.10
N GLU A 85 -10.55 -5.76 11.26
CA GLU A 85 -11.46 -4.91 12.03
C GLU A 85 -11.00 -4.76 13.48
N THR A 86 -10.58 -5.87 14.10
CA THR A 86 -10.06 -5.87 15.47
C THR A 86 -8.84 -4.96 15.59
N LEU A 87 -7.86 -5.08 14.69
CA LEU A 87 -6.66 -4.23 14.70
C LEU A 87 -6.98 -2.76 14.48
N MET A 88 -7.91 -2.45 13.58
CA MET A 88 -8.36 -1.07 13.32
C MET A 88 -9.03 -0.46 14.56
N ARG A 89 -9.90 -1.21 15.26
CA ARG A 89 -10.55 -0.74 16.47
C ARG A 89 -9.57 -0.56 17.63
N LEU A 90 -8.68 -1.55 17.84
CA LEU A 90 -7.72 -1.52 18.94
C LEU A 90 -6.59 -0.51 18.71
N SER A 91 -6.17 -0.26 17.46
CA SER A 91 -5.22 0.82 17.11
C SER A 91 -5.69 2.17 17.64
N LYS A 92 -6.96 2.50 17.40
CA LYS A 92 -7.59 3.74 17.88
C LYS A 92 -7.73 3.73 19.40
N ARG A 93 -8.27 2.65 19.98
CA ARG A 93 -8.54 2.55 21.42
C ARG A 93 -7.26 2.72 22.24
N PHE A 94 -6.20 2.05 21.84
CA PHE A 94 -4.91 2.06 22.53
C PHE A 94 -3.90 3.03 21.93
N ARG A 95 -4.30 3.90 21.00
CA ARG A 95 -3.42 4.89 20.36
C ARG A 95 -2.09 4.29 19.90
N ALA A 96 -2.16 3.16 19.22
CA ALA A 96 -1.00 2.40 18.77
C ALA A 96 -0.48 2.92 17.43
N GLN A 97 0.09 4.13 17.46
CA GLN A 97 0.61 4.81 16.27
C GLN A 97 1.65 3.94 15.57
N GLY A 98 1.47 3.74 14.27
CA GLY A 98 2.36 2.94 13.43
C GLY A 98 1.89 1.52 13.18
N LEU A 99 0.85 1.05 13.87
CA LEU A 99 0.17 -0.21 13.50
C LEU A 99 -0.45 -0.09 12.11
N GLU A 100 -1.01 1.07 11.79
CA GLU A 100 -1.60 1.39 10.49
C GLU A 100 -0.56 1.25 9.38
N MET A 101 0.61 1.87 9.58
CA MET A 101 1.75 1.80 8.65
C MET A 101 2.18 0.36 8.40
N ARG A 102 2.25 -0.46 9.46
CA ARG A 102 2.67 -1.87 9.38
C ARG A 102 1.64 -2.74 8.69
N CYS A 103 0.35 -2.51 8.93
CA CYS A 103 -0.74 -3.26 8.31
C CYS A 103 -1.01 -2.85 6.86
N VAL A 104 -0.56 -1.68 6.43
CA VAL A 104 -0.62 -1.24 5.03
C VAL A 104 0.59 -1.74 4.23
N ASN A 105 1.78 -1.74 4.84
CA ASN A 105 3.02 -2.07 4.14
C ASN A 105 3.06 -3.54 3.69
N LYS A 106 3.32 -3.77 2.40
CA LYS A 106 3.37 -5.10 1.77
C LYS A 106 2.08 -5.95 1.87
N LYS A 107 0.92 -5.37 2.19
CA LYS A 107 -0.39 -6.08 2.22
C LYS A 107 -1.21 -5.86 0.97
N ALA A 108 -2.31 -6.59 0.80
CA ALA A 108 -3.18 -6.43 -0.36
C ALA A 108 -3.76 -5.00 -0.45
N PRO A 109 -3.98 -4.45 -1.65
CA PRO A 109 -4.55 -3.11 -1.81
C PRO A 109 -5.90 -2.90 -1.09
N MET A 110 -6.73 -3.93 -1.02
CA MET A 110 -8.00 -3.89 -0.30
C MET A 110 -7.84 -3.68 1.21
N VAL A 111 -6.83 -4.29 1.83
CA VAL A 111 -6.50 -4.05 3.24
C VAL A 111 -6.14 -2.58 3.45
N ALA A 112 -5.34 -2.01 2.55
CA ALA A 112 -4.98 -0.59 2.60
C ALA A 112 -6.20 0.33 2.40
N LEU A 113 -7.17 -0.08 1.58
CA LEU A 113 -8.42 0.66 1.36
C LEU A 113 -9.31 0.67 2.61
N CYS A 114 -9.44 -0.48 3.30
CA CYS A 114 -10.12 -0.56 4.58
C CYS A 114 -9.48 0.37 5.63
N TRP A 115 -8.15 0.35 5.73
CA TRP A 115 -7.40 1.27 6.60
C TRP A 115 -7.61 2.74 6.22
N LEU A 116 -7.59 3.07 4.93
CA LEU A 116 -7.83 4.42 4.44
C LEU A 116 -9.23 4.91 4.83
N ASN A 117 -10.27 4.11 4.60
CA ASN A 117 -11.64 4.43 5.00
C ASN A 117 -11.73 4.73 6.51
N TRP A 118 -11.11 3.89 7.33
CA TRP A 118 -11.09 4.07 8.78
C TRP A 118 -10.34 5.32 9.24
N VAL A 119 -9.18 5.58 8.63
CA VAL A 119 -8.39 6.79 8.84
C VAL A 119 -9.21 8.04 8.52
N LEU A 120 -9.97 8.03 7.42
CA LEU A 120 -10.86 9.12 7.03
C LEU A 120 -12.02 9.28 8.04
N LYS A 121 -12.70 8.19 8.38
CA LYS A 121 -13.85 8.17 9.32
C LYS A 121 -13.48 8.68 10.72
N HIS A 122 -12.25 8.43 11.15
CA HIS A 122 -11.79 8.77 12.50
C HIS A 122 -10.76 9.88 12.56
N LYS A 123 -10.48 10.56 11.44
CA LYS A 123 -9.61 11.75 11.36
C LYS A 123 -8.22 11.51 11.95
N PHE A 124 -7.59 10.39 11.56
CA PHE A 124 -6.18 10.16 11.86
C PHE A 124 -5.30 11.22 11.17
N ASP A 125 -4.04 11.31 11.56
CA ASP A 125 -3.10 12.30 11.06
C ASP A 125 -2.79 12.12 9.56
N LYS A 126 -2.25 13.19 8.96
CA LYS A 126 -1.94 13.23 7.52
C LYS A 126 -0.88 12.19 7.13
N ALA A 127 0.08 11.86 7.99
CA ALA A 127 1.13 10.90 7.66
C ALA A 127 0.55 9.48 7.54
N THR A 128 -0.32 9.08 8.48
CA THR A 128 -1.05 7.81 8.43
C THR A 128 -1.91 7.71 7.17
N ARG A 129 -2.66 8.77 6.83
CA ARG A 129 -3.45 8.82 5.59
C ARG A 129 -2.57 8.65 4.35
N ASN A 130 -1.48 9.41 4.28
CA ASN A 130 -0.60 9.42 3.11
C ASN A 130 0.12 8.08 2.90
N ALA A 131 0.28 7.26 3.93
CA ALA A 131 0.86 5.95 3.80
C ALA A 131 -0.06 4.92 3.15
N CYS A 132 -1.38 5.05 3.33
CA CYS A 132 -2.36 4.17 2.71
C CYS A 132 -2.46 4.41 1.20
N LEU A 133 -2.41 5.67 0.77
CA LEU A 133 -2.76 6.07 -0.60
C LEU A 133 -1.94 5.36 -1.69
N PRO A 134 -0.59 5.29 -1.62
CA PRO A 134 0.19 4.64 -2.67
C PRO A 134 -0.14 3.16 -2.80
N ARG A 135 -0.56 2.51 -1.71
CA ARG A 135 -0.93 1.10 -1.74
C ARG A 135 -2.33 0.89 -2.29
N VAL A 136 -3.28 1.74 -1.91
CA VAL A 136 -4.63 1.77 -2.52
C VAL A 136 -4.55 2.04 -4.02
N ALA A 137 -3.67 2.93 -4.45
CA ALA A 137 -3.47 3.26 -5.86
C ALA A 137 -2.98 2.08 -6.71
N THR A 138 -2.43 1.01 -6.11
CA THR A 138 -2.05 -0.20 -6.85
C THR A 138 -3.25 -1.09 -7.21
N SER A 139 -4.43 -0.86 -6.66
CA SER A 139 -5.66 -1.54 -7.09
C SER A 139 -5.96 -1.28 -8.57
N SER A 140 -6.68 -2.19 -9.20
CA SER A 140 -7.26 -1.95 -10.53
C SER A 140 -8.28 -0.81 -10.50
N LEU A 141 -8.52 -0.18 -11.65
CA LEU A 141 -9.53 0.88 -11.77
C LEU A 141 -10.93 0.34 -11.47
N THR A 142 -11.25 -0.84 -11.97
CA THR A 142 -12.53 -1.51 -11.69
C THR A 142 -12.73 -1.74 -10.19
N SER A 143 -11.69 -2.22 -9.48
CA SER A 143 -11.77 -2.44 -8.03
C SER A 143 -11.99 -1.13 -7.26
N LEU A 144 -11.33 -0.04 -7.67
CA LEU A 144 -11.52 1.28 -7.05
C LEU A 144 -12.94 1.83 -7.28
N GLU A 145 -13.50 1.66 -8.48
CA GLU A 145 -14.89 2.04 -8.79
C GLU A 145 -15.90 1.23 -7.98
N GLU A 146 -15.74 -0.09 -7.93
CA GLU A 146 -16.61 -1.00 -7.16
C GLU A 146 -16.67 -0.61 -5.68
N HIS A 147 -15.56 -0.09 -5.13
CA HIS A 147 -15.44 0.27 -3.72
C HIS A 147 -15.41 1.78 -3.49
N ARG A 148 -15.92 2.59 -4.43
CA ARG A 148 -15.91 4.06 -4.34
C ARG A 148 -16.51 4.62 -3.05
N THR A 149 -17.49 3.92 -2.47
CA THR A 149 -18.19 4.34 -1.24
C THR A 149 -17.31 4.33 0.01
N MET A 150 -16.14 3.70 -0.05
CA MET A 150 -15.17 3.65 1.05
C MET A 150 -14.29 4.91 1.16
N ILE A 151 -14.29 5.77 0.14
CA ILE A 151 -13.48 6.99 0.07
C ILE A 151 -14.30 8.16 -0.48
N THR A 152 -13.72 9.36 -0.48
CA THR A 152 -14.39 10.53 -1.06
C THR A 152 -14.17 10.58 -2.57
N GLU A 153 -15.12 11.16 -3.30
CA GLU A 153 -15.03 11.38 -4.75
C GLU A 153 -13.76 12.15 -5.15
N LYS A 154 -13.37 13.14 -4.34
CA LYS A 154 -12.11 13.87 -4.54
C LYS A 154 -10.91 12.92 -4.48
N LEU A 155 -10.85 12.04 -3.48
CA LEU A 155 -9.74 11.12 -3.31
C LEU A 155 -9.70 10.05 -4.40
N LEU A 156 -10.87 9.58 -4.84
CA LEU A 156 -10.98 8.67 -5.97
C LEU A 156 -10.45 9.33 -7.25
N ALA A 157 -10.83 10.58 -7.50
CA ALA A 157 -10.31 11.36 -8.63
C ALA A 157 -8.79 11.56 -8.54
N ASP A 158 -8.25 11.84 -7.36
CA ASP A 158 -6.81 11.94 -7.12
C ASP A 158 -6.09 10.61 -7.40
N LEU A 159 -6.67 9.47 -6.99
CA LEU A 159 -6.13 8.14 -7.28
C LEU A 159 -6.09 7.86 -8.78
N PHE A 160 -7.18 8.16 -9.51
CA PHE A 160 -7.22 8.01 -10.97
C PHE A 160 -6.22 8.93 -11.66
N ALA A 161 -6.13 10.18 -11.23
CA ALA A 161 -5.19 11.14 -11.79
C ALA A 161 -3.73 10.71 -11.54
N ALA A 162 -3.42 10.15 -10.37
CA ALA A 162 -2.10 9.61 -10.07
C ALA A 162 -1.74 8.43 -10.96
N LYS A 163 -2.66 7.47 -11.15
CA LYS A 163 -2.45 6.33 -12.04
C LYS A 163 -2.28 6.78 -13.49
N LEU A 164 -3.08 7.73 -13.97
CA LEU A 164 -2.96 8.28 -15.32
C LEU A 164 -1.60 8.97 -15.52
N ARG A 165 -1.15 9.78 -14.55
CA ARG A 165 0.18 10.41 -14.62
C ARG A 165 1.30 9.39 -14.58
N ALA A 166 1.19 8.33 -13.77
CA ALA A 166 2.18 7.26 -13.72
C ALA A 166 2.29 6.54 -15.07
N LEU A 167 1.16 6.21 -15.70
CA LEU A 167 1.12 5.62 -17.04
C LEU A 167 1.70 6.56 -18.10
N TYR A 168 1.36 7.84 -18.06
CA TYR A 168 1.91 8.83 -18.97
C TYR A 168 3.43 8.94 -18.83
N ALA A 169 3.95 9.01 -17.61
CA ALA A 169 5.39 9.05 -17.36
C ALA A 169 6.12 7.81 -17.88
N GLN A 170 5.53 6.62 -17.71
CA GLN A 170 6.06 5.38 -18.27
C GLN A 170 6.05 5.40 -19.79
N ALA A 171 4.95 5.84 -20.42
CA ALA A 171 4.84 5.93 -21.87
C ALA A 171 5.84 6.94 -22.46
N VAL A 172 6.00 8.11 -21.85
CA VAL A 172 6.99 9.12 -22.27
C VAL A 172 8.41 8.54 -22.22
N ASN A 173 8.76 7.83 -21.15
CA ASN A 173 10.07 7.18 -21.04
C ASN A 173 10.30 6.17 -22.17
N VAL A 174 9.28 5.38 -22.53
CA VAL A 174 9.33 4.51 -23.71
C VAL A 174 9.60 5.35 -24.96
N PHE A 175 8.80 6.37 -25.27
CA PHE A 175 9.00 7.19 -26.47
C PHE A 175 10.36 7.91 -26.50
N GLN A 176 10.88 8.36 -25.36
CA GLN A 176 12.22 8.93 -25.25
C GLN A 176 13.31 7.88 -25.51
N THR A 177 13.16 6.68 -24.95
CA THR A 177 14.05 5.54 -25.23
C THR A 177 14.01 5.21 -26.72
N ILE A 178 12.81 5.17 -27.31
CA ILE A 178 12.60 4.95 -28.74
C ILE A 178 13.33 5.98 -29.59
N HIS A 179 13.18 7.25 -29.23
CA HIS A 179 13.79 8.37 -29.94
C HIS A 179 15.32 8.34 -29.83
N THR A 180 15.85 8.07 -28.64
CA THR A 180 17.31 8.00 -28.39
C THR A 180 17.97 6.77 -29.01
N MET A 181 17.22 5.72 -29.31
CA MET A 181 17.73 4.54 -30.02
C MET A 181 17.95 4.78 -31.52
N ASP A 182 17.55 5.95 -32.06
CA ASP A 182 17.69 6.45 -33.44
C ASP A 182 17.07 5.59 -34.57
N HIS A 183 17.02 4.26 -34.43
CA HIS A 183 16.53 3.33 -35.44
C HIS A 183 15.70 2.20 -34.82
N PHE A 184 14.40 2.21 -35.09
CA PHE A 184 13.59 1.00 -34.99
C PHE A 184 13.91 0.09 -36.17
N HIS A 185 14.53 -1.05 -35.92
CA HIS A 185 14.42 -2.19 -36.84
C HIS A 185 13.15 -2.95 -36.48
N VAL A 186 12.12 -2.72 -37.30
CA VAL A 186 11.00 -3.65 -37.41
C VAL A 186 11.39 -4.61 -38.52
N ASP A 187 11.45 -5.91 -38.24
CA ASP A 187 11.52 -6.95 -39.28
C ASP A 187 10.18 -6.95 -40.02
N VAL A 188 10.04 -5.99 -40.94
CA VAL A 188 9.02 -5.98 -41.97
C VAL A 188 9.71 -6.38 -43.25
N ASP A 189 9.24 -7.48 -43.86
CA ASP A 189 9.69 -7.93 -45.18
C ASP A 189 9.59 -6.84 -46.25
N ARG A 190 8.77 -5.79 -46.00
CA ARG A 190 8.59 -4.62 -46.86
C ARG A 190 8.42 -3.33 -46.05
N CYS A 191 9.17 -2.29 -46.42
CA CYS A 191 8.97 -0.96 -45.85
C CYS A 191 7.56 -0.42 -46.18
N PRO A 192 6.71 -0.06 -45.20
CA PRO A 192 5.35 0.43 -45.45
C PRO A 192 5.29 1.82 -46.10
N ARG A 193 6.42 2.54 -46.19
CA ARG A 193 6.51 3.87 -46.82
C ARG A 193 6.95 3.82 -48.29
N CYS A 194 7.75 2.83 -48.69
CA CYS A 194 8.34 2.78 -50.03
C CYS A 194 8.35 1.39 -50.70
N GLY A 195 7.83 0.35 -50.04
CA GLY A 195 7.56 -0.97 -50.61
C GLY A 195 8.78 -1.87 -50.86
N ARG A 196 10.01 -1.44 -50.53
CA ARG A 196 11.23 -2.24 -50.79
C ARG A 196 11.39 -3.40 -49.81
N CYS A 197 11.82 -4.56 -50.33
CA CYS A 197 12.08 -5.78 -49.56
C CYS A 197 13.51 -5.85 -48.99
N PHE A 198 13.65 -6.38 -47.77
CA PHE A 198 14.95 -6.64 -47.14
C PHE A 198 15.48 -8.01 -47.59
N ILE A 199 16.60 -8.05 -48.33
CA ILE A 199 17.24 -9.30 -48.76
C ILE A 199 18.52 -9.50 -47.94
N ILE A 200 18.38 -10.38 -46.94
CA ILE A 200 19.37 -11.34 -46.40
C ILE A 200 20.69 -10.81 -45.80
N ASN A 201 20.83 -11.14 -44.50
CA ASN A 201 22.03 -11.38 -43.69
C ASN A 201 22.78 -10.20 -43.04
N ASN A 202 22.60 -10.10 -41.71
CA ASN A 202 23.64 -10.28 -40.67
C ASN A 202 23.64 -9.22 -39.54
N PHE A 203 23.32 -9.75 -38.35
CA PHE A 203 23.94 -9.53 -37.03
C PHE A 203 23.25 -8.69 -35.94
N LYS A 204 23.21 -9.39 -34.79
CA LYS A 204 23.37 -9.00 -33.37
C LYS A 204 22.16 -8.43 -32.63
N HIS A 205 21.58 -9.34 -31.86
CA HIS A 205 20.90 -9.08 -30.59
C HIS A 205 21.57 -7.96 -29.78
N HIS A 206 20.83 -6.88 -29.56
CA HIS A 206 20.92 -6.11 -28.34
C HIS A 206 19.59 -6.20 -27.60
N ASN A 207 19.67 -6.64 -26.34
CA ASN A 207 18.55 -6.77 -25.41
C ASN A 207 17.74 -5.47 -25.33
N LEU A 208 16.58 -5.43 -26.00
CA LEU A 208 15.55 -4.43 -25.75
C LEU A 208 15.00 -4.64 -24.35
N ARG A 209 15.56 -3.93 -23.37
CA ARG A 209 14.91 -3.62 -22.09
C ARG A 209 13.85 -2.54 -22.30
N SER A 210 12.92 -2.75 -23.23
CA SER A 210 11.82 -1.81 -23.45
C SER A 210 10.74 -2.06 -22.40
N LEU A 211 10.40 -1.01 -21.63
CA LEU A 211 9.44 -1.03 -20.54
C LEU A 211 8.01 -1.42 -20.97
N VAL A 212 7.69 -1.40 -22.27
CA VAL A 212 6.36 -1.73 -22.78
C VAL A 212 6.38 -2.69 -23.96
N TYR A 213 5.65 -3.80 -23.84
CA TYR A 213 5.46 -4.80 -24.91
C TYR A 213 4.05 -4.71 -25.47
N LEU A 214 3.91 -4.86 -26.80
CA LEU A 214 2.63 -5.09 -27.46
C LEU A 214 2.60 -6.55 -27.91
N THR A 215 1.71 -7.37 -27.34
CA THR A 215 1.53 -8.76 -27.81
C THR A 215 0.24 -8.90 -28.62
N HIS A 216 0.33 -9.56 -29.76
CA HIS A 216 -0.81 -9.86 -30.63
C HIS A 216 -1.66 -10.97 -30.00
N LEU A 217 -2.82 -10.61 -29.43
CA LEU A 217 -3.84 -11.58 -29.02
C LEU A 217 -4.62 -12.04 -30.26
N ARG A 218 -5.09 -13.29 -30.28
CA ARG A 218 -5.64 -14.01 -31.46
C ARG A 218 -6.87 -13.41 -32.16
N PHE A 219 -7.26 -12.17 -31.86
CA PHE A 219 -8.29 -11.40 -32.56
C PHE A 219 -7.93 -9.91 -32.45
N CYS A 220 -7.45 -9.30 -33.54
CA CYS A 220 -7.27 -7.85 -33.81
C CYS A 220 -7.25 -6.85 -32.62
N SER A 221 -6.57 -7.15 -31.52
CA SER A 221 -6.47 -6.29 -30.36
C SER A 221 -5.04 -6.32 -29.84
N PHE A 222 -4.39 -5.16 -29.86
CA PHE A 222 -3.07 -4.98 -29.29
C PHE A 222 -3.24 -4.68 -27.80
N GLN A 223 -2.61 -5.49 -26.95
CA GLN A 223 -2.56 -5.24 -25.50
C GLN A 223 -1.17 -4.74 -25.15
N ALA A 224 -1.10 -3.57 -24.51
CA ALA A 224 0.14 -3.03 -23.95
C ALA A 224 0.43 -3.69 -22.59
N PHE A 225 1.70 -3.93 -22.31
CA PHE A 225 2.18 -4.50 -21.05
C PHE A 225 3.27 -3.64 -20.47
N TYR A 226 3.28 -3.40 -19.16
CA TYR A 226 4.41 -2.84 -18.43
C TYR A 226 5.34 -3.95 -17.94
N GLN A 227 6.63 -3.86 -18.25
CA GLN A 227 7.64 -4.79 -17.76
C GLN A 227 8.26 -4.28 -16.46
N CYS A 228 8.24 -5.15 -15.44
CA CYS A 228 8.95 -4.93 -14.19
C CYS A 228 9.74 -6.18 -13.77
N PRO A 229 10.60 -6.10 -12.74
CA PRO A 229 11.34 -7.27 -12.25
C PRO A 229 10.47 -8.45 -11.81
N HIS A 230 9.17 -8.20 -11.55
CA HIS A 230 8.21 -9.21 -11.11
C HIS A 230 7.37 -9.81 -12.25
N GLY A 231 7.52 -9.31 -13.48
CA GLY A 231 6.81 -9.84 -14.65
C GLY A 231 6.27 -8.77 -15.61
N LEU A 232 5.52 -9.24 -16.60
CA LEU A 232 4.79 -8.42 -17.58
C LEU A 232 3.36 -8.20 -17.09
N ILE A 233 2.96 -6.94 -16.96
CA ILE A 233 1.67 -6.54 -16.38
C ILE A 233 0.85 -5.90 -17.48
N PRO A 234 -0.30 -6.45 -17.87
CA PRO A 234 -1.13 -5.82 -18.88
C PRO A 234 -1.65 -4.46 -18.39
N LEU A 235 -1.52 -3.45 -19.25
CA LEU A 235 -2.05 -2.11 -19.03
C LEU A 235 -3.52 -2.10 -19.42
N ASN A 236 -4.41 -2.33 -18.46
CA ASN A 236 -5.85 -2.22 -18.62
C ASN A 236 -6.52 -1.79 -17.30
N ASP A 237 -7.83 -1.60 -17.33
CA ASP A 237 -8.66 -1.17 -16.20
C ASP A 237 -8.82 -2.23 -15.10
N ARG A 238 -8.62 -3.51 -15.43
CA ARG A 238 -8.86 -4.67 -14.53
C ARG A 238 -7.61 -5.14 -13.79
N THR A 239 -6.42 -4.75 -14.26
CA THR A 239 -5.16 -5.25 -13.72
C THR A 239 -4.64 -4.33 -12.62
N SER A 240 -4.24 -4.92 -11.50
CA SER A 240 -3.58 -4.18 -10.42
C SER A 240 -2.13 -3.87 -10.79
N ASP A 241 -1.63 -2.71 -10.37
CA ASP A 241 -0.22 -2.38 -10.54
C ASP A 241 0.64 -3.26 -9.64
N CYS A 242 1.85 -3.60 -10.10
CA CYS A 242 2.79 -4.31 -9.24
C CYS A 242 3.24 -3.43 -8.08
N HIS A 243 3.52 -4.08 -6.94
CA HIS A 243 4.08 -3.44 -5.75
C HIS A 243 5.32 -2.57 -6.06
N CYS A 244 6.14 -2.92 -7.06
CA CYS A 244 7.29 -2.09 -7.43
C CYS A 244 6.92 -0.66 -7.87
N GLN A 245 5.67 -0.42 -8.27
CA GLN A 245 5.20 0.90 -8.68
C GLN A 245 4.72 1.79 -7.52
N VAL A 246 4.68 1.27 -6.28
CA VAL A 246 4.21 2.02 -5.10
C VAL A 246 4.94 3.36 -4.94
N SER A 247 6.27 3.39 -5.13
CA SER A 247 7.05 4.62 -5.03
C SER A 247 6.72 5.64 -6.12
N LEU A 248 6.48 5.17 -7.35
CA LEU A 248 6.07 6.03 -8.47
C LEU A 248 4.69 6.64 -8.19
N LEU A 249 3.73 5.82 -7.75
CA LEU A 249 2.39 6.27 -7.39
C LEU A 249 2.42 7.24 -6.20
N ALA A 250 3.28 7.00 -5.22
CA ALA A 250 3.46 7.90 -4.08
C ALA A 250 3.93 9.30 -4.51
N ALA A 251 4.85 9.38 -5.47
CA ALA A 251 5.30 10.66 -6.02
C ALA A 251 4.13 11.41 -6.68
N GLN A 252 3.39 10.75 -7.58
CA GLN A 252 2.25 11.36 -8.28
C GLN A 252 1.13 11.81 -7.32
N LEU A 253 0.88 11.03 -6.28
CA LEU A 253 -0.10 11.37 -5.24
C LEU A 253 0.35 12.53 -4.37
N THR A 254 1.66 12.64 -4.09
CA THR A 254 2.20 13.76 -3.32
C THR A 254 1.98 15.07 -4.07
N ASP A 255 2.25 15.08 -5.37
CA ASP A 255 2.05 16.26 -6.23
C ASP A 255 0.59 16.70 -6.33
N LEU A 256 -0.35 15.75 -6.18
CA LEU A 256 -1.79 16.01 -6.13
C LEU A 256 -2.30 16.44 -4.75
N CYS A 257 -1.73 15.86 -3.69
CA CYS A 257 -2.11 16.08 -2.30
C CYS A 257 -1.42 17.28 -1.64
N ILE A 258 -0.55 18.01 -2.38
CA ILE A 258 -0.24 19.39 -2.07
C ILE A 258 -1.53 20.16 -2.26
N ASP A 259 -2.18 20.47 -1.15
CA ASP A 259 -3.31 21.37 -1.13
C ASP A 259 -2.95 22.60 -1.97
N ARG A 260 -3.76 22.86 -3.00
CA ARG A 260 -4.02 24.20 -3.54
C ARG A 260 -4.57 25.10 -2.42
N LYS A 261 -3.77 25.35 -1.39
CA LYS A 261 -3.94 26.46 -0.47
C LYS A 261 -2.97 27.53 -0.93
N ASP A 262 -3.53 28.73 -1.15
CA ASP A 262 -2.89 30.02 -1.37
C ASP A 262 -3.02 30.66 -2.77
N SER A 263 -4.15 30.49 -3.48
CA SER A 263 -4.42 31.33 -4.67
C SER A 263 -5.83 31.90 -4.81
N TYR A 264 -6.64 31.93 -3.75
CA TYR A 264 -7.95 32.61 -3.79
C TYR A 264 -8.28 33.32 -2.47
N LYS A 265 -7.39 34.20 -2.02
CA LYS A 265 -7.71 35.32 -1.09
C LYS A 265 -6.65 36.41 -1.20
N GLN A 266 -6.73 37.23 -2.24
CA GLN A 266 -6.29 38.63 -2.25
C GLN A 266 -6.64 39.21 -3.62
N ASP A 267 -7.88 39.64 -3.76
CA ASP A 267 -8.30 40.73 -4.64
C ASP A 267 -9.69 41.11 -4.12
N ASP A 268 -9.66 42.03 -3.15
CA ASP A 268 -10.72 42.99 -2.81
C ASP A 268 -10.13 43.87 -1.70
N SER A 269 -9.44 44.92 -2.16
CA SER A 269 -9.12 46.14 -1.41
C SER A 269 -9.77 47.29 -2.14
#